data_AF-A0A7S0ESF0-F1
#
_entry.id   AF-A0A7S0ESF0-F1
#
_cell.length_a   1.000
_cell.length_b   1.000
_cell.length_c   1.000
_cell.angle_alpha   90.00
_cell.angle_beta   90.00
_cell.angle_gamma   90.00
#
_symmetry.space_group_name_H-M   'P 1'
#
loop_
_entity.id
_entity.type
_entity.pdbx_description
1 polymer ?
#
loop_
_entity_poly.entity_id
_entity_poly.type
_entity_poly.pdbx_seq_one_letter_code
_entity_poly.pdbx_strand_id
1 'polypeptide(L)'
;LGDVAAAVEAFEQAVRIRPTYFEAYASWGGALTPFREWRRASEILRESLKLNPSSAEGLYLLAFALMHFCQWPELEGVLRELRRMVLERMGGGGSPGVEPYASLTFPWEPEELKAIAEYHARVAEEIPRQTFAKQIQSFKYSLHAKRLKVSFKSYDIGDHQSSYLISSVLIKLSKSKNIDVRWLHPCRLWRSSPDACS
;
A
#
# COMPACT_ATOMS: atom_id res chain seq x y z
N LEU A 1 -9.88 13.64 -6.23
CA LEU A 1 -9.58 12.20 -6.09
C LEU A 1 -10.89 11.54 -5.74
N GLY A 2 -11.41 10.63 -6.58
CA GLY A 2 -12.67 9.93 -6.31
C GLY A 2 -13.72 9.93 -7.43
N ASP A 3 -13.46 10.57 -8.57
CA ASP A 3 -14.36 10.47 -9.73
C ASP A 3 -13.97 9.27 -10.60
N VAL A 4 -14.72 8.17 -10.45
CA VAL A 4 -14.54 6.94 -11.24
C VAL A 4 -14.72 7.21 -12.71
N ALA A 5 -15.74 8.00 -13.06
CA ALA A 5 -16.15 8.20 -14.44
C ALA A 5 -15.05 8.96 -15.19
N ALA A 6 -14.51 10.01 -14.58
CA ALA A 6 -13.40 10.77 -15.15
C ALA A 6 -12.13 9.91 -15.30
N ALA A 7 -11.80 9.06 -14.32
CA ALA A 7 -10.65 8.16 -14.41
C ALA A 7 -10.82 7.12 -15.53
N VAL A 8 -11.99 6.49 -15.60
CA VAL A 8 -12.33 5.51 -16.65
C VAL A 8 -12.28 6.16 -18.03
N GLU A 9 -12.86 7.34 -18.20
CA GLU A 9 -12.84 8.06 -19.47
C GLU A 9 -11.40 8.38 -19.93
N ALA A 10 -10.55 8.83 -19.01
CA ALA A 10 -9.14 9.11 -19.31
C ALA A 10 -8.38 7.84 -19.74
N PHE A 11 -8.61 6.70 -19.07
CA PHE A 11 -7.99 5.43 -19.46
C PHE A 11 -8.55 4.90 -20.78
N GLU A 12 -9.86 5.01 -21.03
CA GLU A 12 -10.48 4.64 -22.30
C GLU A 12 -9.89 5.46 -23.46
N GLN A 13 -9.67 6.77 -23.27
CA GLN A 13 -8.97 7.60 -24.25
C GLN A 13 -7.52 7.15 -24.45
N ALA A 14 -6.79 6.86 -23.37
CA ALA A 14 -5.40 6.41 -23.45
C ALA A 14 -5.24 5.12 -24.26
N VAL A 15 -6.11 4.13 -24.03
CA VAL A 15 -6.07 2.85 -24.78
C VAL A 15 -6.59 3.00 -26.22
N ARG A 16 -7.47 3.95 -26.51
CA ARG A 16 -7.84 4.28 -27.90
C ARG A 16 -6.67 4.90 -28.67
N ILE A 17 -5.91 5.78 -28.03
CA ILE A 17 -4.74 6.43 -28.65
C ILE A 17 -3.60 5.42 -28.84
N ARG A 18 -3.35 4.57 -27.83
CA ARG A 18 -2.31 3.54 -27.89
C ARG A 18 -2.84 2.19 -27.37
N PRO A 19 -3.42 1.35 -28.24
CA PRO A 19 -4.00 0.07 -27.85
C PRO A 19 -3.01 -0.95 -27.29
N THR A 20 -1.71 -0.75 -27.50
CA THR A 20 -0.65 -1.63 -26.99
C THR A 20 -0.03 -1.13 -25.68
N TYR A 21 -0.60 -0.08 -25.06
CA TYR A 21 -0.06 0.49 -23.84
C TYR A 21 -0.49 -0.29 -22.60
N PHE A 22 0.20 -1.38 -22.29
CA PHE A 22 -0.19 -2.28 -21.20
C PHE A 22 -0.27 -1.57 -19.84
N GLU A 23 0.60 -0.60 -19.55
CA GLU A 23 0.58 0.13 -18.27
C GLU A 23 -0.70 0.96 -18.10
N ALA A 24 -1.31 1.45 -19.18
CA ALA A 24 -2.61 2.12 -19.10
C ALA A 24 -3.73 1.13 -18.75
N TYR A 25 -3.70 -0.09 -19.30
CA TYR A 25 -4.65 -1.14 -18.90
C TYR A 25 -4.45 -1.55 -17.43
N ALA A 26 -3.20 -1.74 -16.99
CA ALA A 26 -2.91 -2.06 -15.58
C ALA A 26 -3.40 -0.95 -14.63
N SER A 27 -3.09 0.31 -14.94
CA SER A 27 -3.52 1.48 -14.17
C SER A 27 -5.05 1.62 -14.16
N TRP A 28 -5.71 1.33 -15.27
CA TRP A 28 -7.17 1.32 -15.35
C TRP A 28 -7.79 0.26 -14.45
N GLY A 29 -7.29 -0.98 -14.53
CA GLY A 29 -7.71 -2.07 -13.65
C GLY A 29 -7.51 -1.72 -12.16
N GLY A 30 -6.36 -1.13 -11.82
CA GLY A 30 -6.07 -0.63 -10.48
C GLY A 30 -7.03 0.49 -10.03
N ALA A 31 -7.36 1.43 -10.90
CA ALA A 31 -8.26 2.54 -10.60
C ALA A 31 -9.72 2.09 -10.36
N LEU A 32 -10.10 0.91 -10.84
CA LEU A 32 -11.42 0.31 -10.58
C LEU A 32 -11.51 -0.34 -9.19
N THR A 33 -10.37 -0.62 -8.53
CA THR A 33 -10.32 -1.32 -7.24
C THR A 33 -11.01 -0.57 -6.09
N PRO A 34 -10.86 0.75 -5.88
CA PRO A 34 -11.53 1.43 -4.77
C PRO A 34 -13.05 1.44 -4.92
N PHE A 35 -13.54 1.26 -6.15
CA PHE A 35 -14.97 1.25 -6.49
C PHE A 35 -15.57 -0.15 -6.52
N ARG A 36 -14.78 -1.17 -6.15
CA ARG A 36 -15.20 -2.57 -6.04
C ARG A 36 -15.69 -3.17 -7.36
N GLU A 37 -15.28 -2.59 -8.48
CA GLU A 37 -15.58 -3.04 -9.83
C GLU A 37 -14.66 -4.23 -10.24
N TRP A 38 -14.61 -5.26 -9.38
CA TRP A 38 -13.60 -6.32 -9.44
C TRP A 38 -13.63 -7.14 -10.73
N ARG A 39 -14.83 -7.44 -11.22
CA ARG A 39 -15.00 -8.22 -12.45
C ARG A 39 -14.47 -7.45 -13.66
N ARG A 40 -14.89 -6.18 -13.79
CA ARG A 40 -14.40 -5.27 -14.83
C ARG A 40 -12.89 -5.06 -14.73
N ALA A 41 -12.37 -4.85 -13.52
CA ALA A 41 -10.94 -4.75 -13.28
C ALA A 41 -10.20 -6.00 -13.79
N SER A 42 -10.71 -7.21 -13.47
CA SER A 42 -10.10 -8.46 -13.93
C SER A 42 -10.05 -8.60 -15.46
N GLU A 43 -11.09 -8.15 -16.17
CA GLU A 43 -11.14 -8.17 -17.63
C GLU A 43 -10.08 -7.24 -18.23
N ILE A 44 -10.01 -6.00 -17.75
CA ILE A 44 -9.02 -5.02 -18.19
C ILE A 44 -7.59 -5.48 -17.88
N LEU A 45 -7.37 -6.09 -16.72
CA LEU A 45 -6.06 -6.61 -16.32
C LEU A 45 -5.64 -7.82 -17.18
N ARG A 46 -6.58 -8.66 -17.62
CA ARG A 46 -6.27 -9.72 -18.60
C ARG A 46 -5.81 -9.12 -19.93
N GLU A 47 -6.41 -8.04 -20.41
CA GLU A 47 -5.93 -7.34 -21.60
C GLU A 47 -4.51 -6.77 -21.39
N SER A 48 -4.24 -6.18 -20.24
CA SER A 48 -2.87 -5.75 -19.87
C SER A 48 -1.87 -6.92 -19.95
N LEU A 49 -2.23 -8.08 -19.41
CA LEU A 49 -1.35 -9.25 -19.33
C LEU A 49 -1.21 -9.98 -20.67
N LYS A 50 -2.17 -9.86 -21.59
CA LYS A 50 -1.99 -10.29 -22.99
C LYS A 50 -0.90 -9.49 -23.69
N LEU A 51 -0.83 -8.18 -23.41
CA LEU A 51 0.17 -7.28 -24.00
C LEU A 51 1.54 -7.44 -23.34
N ASN A 52 1.59 -7.61 -22.02
CA ASN A 52 2.81 -7.90 -21.27
C ASN A 52 2.56 -8.97 -20.20
N PRO A 53 2.80 -10.25 -20.51
CA PRO A 53 2.64 -11.35 -19.55
C PRO A 53 3.58 -11.23 -18.35
N SER A 54 4.68 -10.50 -18.50
CA SER A 54 5.72 -10.31 -17.47
C SER A 54 5.51 -9.04 -16.64
N SER A 55 4.27 -8.55 -16.51
CA SER A 55 3.93 -7.45 -15.60
C SER A 55 3.60 -7.96 -14.20
N ALA A 56 4.55 -7.82 -13.26
CA ALA A 56 4.33 -8.20 -11.86
C ALA A 56 3.17 -7.39 -11.23
N GLU A 57 3.07 -6.10 -11.55
CA GLU A 57 1.97 -5.24 -11.12
C GLU A 57 0.63 -5.71 -11.70
N GLY A 58 0.58 -6.08 -12.99
CA GLY A 58 -0.63 -6.60 -13.62
C GLY A 58 -1.11 -7.91 -12.99
N LEU A 59 -0.18 -8.84 -12.74
CA LEU A 59 -0.48 -10.12 -12.06
C LEU A 59 -0.95 -9.90 -10.62
N TYR A 60 -0.30 -8.99 -9.89
CA TYR A 60 -0.69 -8.60 -8.54
C TYR A 60 -2.11 -8.01 -8.51
N LEU A 61 -2.40 -7.02 -9.35
CA LEU A 61 -3.72 -6.39 -9.39
C LEU A 61 -4.80 -7.38 -9.84
N LEU A 62 -4.46 -8.33 -10.73
CA LEU A 62 -5.39 -9.38 -11.14
C LEU A 62 -5.67 -10.32 -9.97
N ALA A 63 -4.63 -10.77 -9.24
CA ALA A 63 -4.80 -11.59 -8.04
C ALA A 63 -5.69 -10.89 -7.00
N PHE A 64 -5.44 -9.61 -6.74
CA PHE A 64 -6.25 -8.79 -5.84
C PHE A 64 -7.73 -8.76 -6.26
N ALA A 65 -8.00 -8.49 -7.55
CA ALA A 65 -9.37 -8.50 -8.07
C ALA A 65 -10.02 -9.89 -7.91
N LEU A 66 -9.34 -10.97 -8.31
CA LEU A 66 -9.85 -12.35 -8.24
C LEU A 66 -10.19 -12.78 -6.82
N MET A 67 -9.35 -12.42 -5.84
CA MET A 67 -9.62 -12.66 -4.42
C MET A 67 -10.93 -12.02 -3.95
N HIS A 68 -11.20 -10.79 -4.37
CA HIS A 68 -12.35 -10.02 -3.90
C HIS A 68 -13.71 -10.50 -4.41
N PHE A 69 -13.76 -11.26 -5.51
CA PHE A 69 -14.98 -11.94 -5.97
C PHE A 69 -14.87 -13.47 -5.97
N CYS A 70 -13.92 -14.00 -5.18
CA CYS A 70 -13.77 -15.42 -4.88
C CYS A 70 -13.53 -16.32 -6.10
N GLN A 71 -12.79 -15.84 -7.10
CA GLN A 71 -12.45 -16.65 -8.27
C GLN A 71 -11.16 -17.46 -8.06
N TRP A 72 -11.26 -18.41 -7.14
CA TRP A 72 -10.13 -19.21 -6.64
C TRP A 72 -9.41 -20.05 -7.73
N PRO A 73 -10.11 -20.72 -8.67
CA PRO A 73 -9.43 -21.56 -9.66
C PRO A 73 -8.46 -20.80 -10.56
N GLU A 74 -8.80 -19.57 -10.94
CA GLU A 74 -7.92 -18.71 -11.72
C GLU A 74 -6.83 -18.09 -10.85
N LEU A 75 -7.19 -17.69 -9.62
CA LEU A 75 -6.25 -17.08 -8.67
C LEU A 75 -5.02 -17.95 -8.43
N GLU A 76 -5.19 -19.26 -8.27
CA GLU A 76 -4.06 -20.18 -8.05
C GLU A 76 -3.02 -20.11 -9.18
N GLY A 77 -3.49 -20.04 -10.43
CA GLY A 77 -2.61 -19.89 -11.59
C GLY A 77 -1.86 -18.57 -11.57
N VAL A 78 -2.57 -17.48 -11.29
CA VAL A 78 -2.00 -16.12 -11.22
C VAL A 78 -0.97 -16.02 -10.09
N LEU A 79 -1.26 -16.56 -8.90
CA LEU A 79 -0.34 -16.52 -7.76
C LEU A 79 0.92 -17.37 -7.97
N ARG A 80 0.81 -18.50 -8.69
CA ARG A 80 2.01 -19.29 -9.07
C ARG A 80 2.93 -18.49 -9.99
N GLU A 81 2.37 -17.84 -11.00
CA GLU A 81 3.16 -17.04 -11.94
C GLU A 81 3.75 -15.80 -11.28
N LEU A 82 2.96 -15.10 -10.46
CA LEU A 82 3.43 -13.97 -9.67
C LEU A 82 4.60 -14.37 -8.75
N ARG A 83 4.48 -15.48 -8.02
CA ARG A 83 5.56 -16.00 -7.15
C ARG A 83 6.83 -16.26 -7.95
N ARG A 84 6.71 -16.98 -9.07
CA ARG A 84 7.84 -17.31 -9.96
C ARG A 84 8.58 -16.04 -10.38
N MET A 85 7.84 -15.04 -10.85
CA MET A 85 8.42 -13.77 -11.30
C MET A 85 9.05 -12.96 -10.16
N VAL A 86 8.40 -12.88 -9.01
CA VAL A 86 8.92 -12.15 -7.83
C VAL A 86 10.27 -12.74 -7.42
N LEU A 87 10.36 -14.07 -7.30
CA LEU A 87 11.59 -14.77 -6.93
C LEU A 87 12.71 -14.57 -7.96
N GLU A 88 12.38 -14.66 -9.26
CA GLU A 88 13.33 -14.41 -10.35
C GLU A 88 13.91 -12.99 -10.28
N ARG A 89 13.05 -11.98 -10.11
CA ARG A 89 13.46 -10.57 -10.01
C ARG A 89 14.31 -10.31 -8.78
N MET A 90 13.92 -10.87 -7.63
CA MET A 90 14.64 -10.71 -6.38
C MET A 90 16.00 -11.43 -6.38
N GLY A 91 16.12 -12.56 -7.07
CA GLY A 91 17.40 -13.25 -7.28
C GLY A 91 18.43 -12.39 -8.00
N GLY A 92 17.99 -11.46 -8.86
CA GLY A 92 18.83 -10.46 -9.51
C GLY A 92 18.99 -9.14 -8.73
N GLY A 93 18.49 -9.06 -7.49
CA GLY A 93 18.47 -7.81 -6.69
C GLY A 93 17.44 -6.78 -7.16
N GLY A 94 16.57 -7.15 -8.10
CA GLY A 94 15.51 -6.29 -8.64
C GLY A 94 14.33 -6.11 -7.69
N SER A 95 13.44 -5.19 -8.05
CA SER A 95 12.19 -4.96 -7.31
C SER A 95 11.28 -6.19 -7.36
N PRO A 96 10.69 -6.61 -6.22
CA PRO A 96 9.73 -7.70 -6.18
C PRO A 96 8.48 -7.39 -7.02
N GLY A 97 8.16 -6.12 -7.26
CA GLY A 97 6.95 -5.74 -8.02
C GLY A 97 5.64 -6.03 -7.29
N VAL A 98 5.72 -6.34 -5.98
CA VAL A 98 4.58 -6.51 -5.09
C VAL A 98 4.89 -5.87 -3.74
N GLU A 99 3.85 -5.34 -3.09
CA GLU A 99 3.98 -4.69 -1.78
C GLU A 99 4.00 -5.70 -0.63
N PRO A 100 4.72 -5.42 0.48
CA PRO A 100 4.82 -6.35 1.61
C PRO A 100 3.45 -6.68 2.23
N TYR A 101 2.57 -5.68 2.37
CA TYR A 101 1.25 -5.90 2.96
C TYR A 101 0.39 -6.84 2.10
N ALA A 102 0.38 -6.63 0.79
CA ALA A 102 -0.34 -7.50 -0.14
C ALA A 102 0.15 -8.95 -0.07
N SER A 103 1.48 -9.13 0.04
CA SER A 103 2.08 -10.47 0.08
C SER A 103 1.63 -11.33 1.26
N LEU A 104 1.17 -10.71 2.37
CA LEU A 104 0.62 -11.42 3.53
C LEU A 104 -0.64 -12.23 3.21
N THR A 105 -1.30 -11.94 2.08
CA THR A 105 -2.52 -12.63 1.67
C THR A 105 -2.24 -13.81 0.74
N PHE A 106 -0.98 -14.04 0.35
CA PHE A 106 -0.60 -15.10 -0.56
C PHE A 106 -0.09 -16.34 0.20
N PRO A 107 -0.26 -17.55 -0.36
CA PRO A 107 0.22 -18.79 0.26
C PRO A 107 1.71 -18.98 -0.04
N TRP A 108 2.54 -18.03 0.40
CA TRP A 108 4.00 -18.01 0.22
C TRP A 108 4.72 -18.24 1.55
N GLU A 109 5.98 -18.65 1.49
CA GLU A 109 6.76 -18.99 2.68
C GLU A 109 7.13 -17.73 3.47
N PRO A 110 7.19 -17.78 4.81
CA PRO A 110 7.58 -16.64 5.65
C PRO A 110 8.90 -15.97 5.24
N GLU A 111 9.87 -16.77 4.79
CA GLU A 111 11.17 -16.29 4.29
C GLU A 111 11.01 -15.43 3.03
N GLU A 112 10.08 -15.78 2.15
CA GLU A 112 9.77 -15.02 0.94
C GLU A 112 9.12 -13.68 1.30
N LEU A 113 8.13 -13.71 2.21
CA LEU A 113 7.46 -12.50 2.70
C LEU A 113 8.44 -11.55 3.39
N LYS A 114 9.35 -12.11 4.20
CA LYS A 114 10.42 -11.37 4.86
C LYS A 114 11.35 -10.71 3.84
N ALA A 115 11.79 -11.44 2.82
CA ALA A 115 12.68 -10.90 1.80
C ALA A 115 12.03 -9.74 1.02
N ILE A 116 10.73 -9.81 0.75
CA ILE A 116 9.97 -8.70 0.14
C ILE A 116 10.00 -7.48 1.09
N ALA A 117 9.70 -7.68 2.38
CA ALA A 117 9.72 -6.60 3.36
C ALA A 117 11.12 -5.95 3.50
N GLU A 118 12.18 -6.76 3.53
CA GLU A 118 13.57 -6.29 3.61
C GLU A 118 13.99 -5.48 2.38
N TYR A 119 13.55 -5.88 1.19
CA TYR A 119 13.77 -5.10 -0.02
C TYR A 119 13.17 -3.69 0.09
N HIS A 120 11.89 -3.60 0.46
CA HIS A 120 11.18 -2.32 0.58
C HIS A 120 11.77 -1.45 1.69
N ALA A 121 12.20 -2.04 2.81
CA ALA A 121 12.88 -1.34 3.88
C ALA A 121 14.20 -0.72 3.40
N ARG A 122 15.03 -1.49 2.68
CA ARG A 122 16.29 -1.00 2.10
C ARG A 122 16.07 0.16 1.12
N VAL A 123 15.12 0.02 0.19
CA VAL A 123 14.79 1.10 -0.76
C VAL A 123 14.32 2.35 -0.02
N ALA A 124 13.50 2.22 1.02
CA ALA A 124 13.04 3.35 1.82
C ALA A 124 14.17 4.07 2.56
N GLU A 125 15.25 3.38 2.91
CA GLU A 125 16.45 3.97 3.51
C GLU A 125 17.31 4.74 2.48
N GLU A 126 17.29 4.31 1.23
CA GLU A 126 18.01 4.94 0.11
C GLU A 126 17.33 6.21 -0.42
N ILE A 127 16.01 6.36 -0.23
CA ILE A 127 15.29 7.59 -0.58
C ILE A 127 15.96 8.78 0.14
N PRO A 128 16.48 9.80 -0.58
CA PRO A 128 17.23 10.87 0.03
C PRO A 128 16.41 11.55 1.13
N ARG A 129 16.87 11.41 2.38
CA ARG A 129 16.31 12.15 3.53
C ARG A 129 16.30 13.67 3.30
N GLN A 130 17.02 14.16 2.29
CA GLN A 130 17.24 15.57 1.96
C GLN A 130 15.93 16.38 1.78
N THR A 131 14.82 15.78 1.33
CA THR A 131 13.55 16.54 1.19
C THR A 131 12.86 16.82 2.53
N PHE A 132 13.19 16.07 3.60
CA PHE A 132 12.64 16.25 4.96
C PHE A 132 13.72 16.48 6.03
N ALA A 133 14.99 16.58 5.63
CA ALA A 133 16.13 16.73 6.51
C ALA A 133 16.27 18.18 7.03
N LYS A 134 15.29 18.64 7.82
CA LYS A 134 15.73 19.02 9.17
C LYS A 134 16.08 17.70 9.82
N GLN A 135 17.36 17.30 9.72
CA GLN A 135 17.92 16.19 10.48
C GLN A 135 17.24 16.21 11.84
N ILE A 136 16.58 15.12 12.23
CA ILE A 136 16.22 14.93 13.63
C ILE A 136 17.58 14.92 14.33
N GLN A 137 17.99 16.10 14.81
CA GLN A 137 19.20 16.27 15.60
C GLN A 137 19.09 15.28 16.73
N SER A 138 20.20 14.60 17.03
CA SER A 138 20.30 13.56 18.05
C SER A 138 19.31 13.81 19.18
N PHE A 139 18.34 12.90 19.33
CA PHE A 139 17.35 13.01 20.39
C PHE A 139 18.08 12.97 21.73
N LYS A 140 18.23 14.12 22.38
CA LYS A 140 18.77 14.19 23.73
C LYS A 140 17.66 13.84 24.70
N TYR A 141 17.64 12.57 25.11
CA TYR A 141 16.80 12.14 26.22
C TYR A 141 17.15 12.95 27.47
N SER A 142 16.15 13.61 28.06
CA SER A 142 16.33 14.33 29.32
C SER A 142 15.86 13.45 30.47
N LEU A 143 16.77 13.12 31.38
CA LEU A 143 16.46 12.47 32.65
C LEU A 143 15.51 13.30 33.55
N HIS A 144 15.34 14.60 33.24
CA HIS A 144 14.45 15.51 33.95
C HIS A 144 13.04 15.58 33.35
N ALA A 145 12.77 14.84 32.26
CA ALA A 145 11.43 14.75 31.70
C ALA A 145 10.51 14.02 32.69
N LYS A 146 9.57 14.76 33.30
CA LYS A 146 8.62 14.23 34.28
C LYS A 146 7.66 13.17 33.70
N ARG A 147 7.51 13.12 32.37
CA ARG A 147 6.62 12.19 31.64
C ARG A 147 7.29 11.69 30.37
N LEU A 148 7.13 10.40 30.08
CA LEU A 148 7.53 9.78 28.83
C LEU A 148 6.60 10.24 27.70
N LYS A 149 7.16 10.75 26.60
CA LYS A 149 6.37 11.15 25.42
C LYS A 149 6.24 9.97 24.47
N VAL A 150 5.01 9.53 24.20
CA VAL A 150 4.71 8.43 23.29
C VAL A 150 3.80 8.96 22.18
N SER A 151 4.18 8.75 20.92
CA SER A 151 3.37 9.19 19.78
C SER A 151 2.98 7.99 18.91
N PHE A 152 1.70 7.92 18.55
CA PHE A 152 1.17 6.93 17.61
C PHE A 152 0.90 7.63 16.28
N LYS A 153 1.43 7.08 15.19
CA LYS A 153 1.18 7.54 13.83
C LYS A 153 0.39 6.46 13.10
N SER A 154 -0.79 6.82 12.62
CA SER A 154 -1.64 5.92 11.83
C SER A 154 -2.57 6.75 10.96
N TYR A 155 -2.85 6.27 9.74
CA TYR A 155 -3.88 6.82 8.86
C TYR A 155 -5.30 6.48 9.32
N ASP A 156 -5.41 5.58 10.31
CA ASP A 156 -6.65 4.92 10.68
C ASP A 156 -7.15 5.36 12.06
N ILE A 157 -6.73 6.53 12.54
CA ILE A 157 -7.22 7.08 13.81
C ILE A 157 -8.61 7.66 13.56
N GLY A 158 -9.66 6.94 13.95
CA GLY A 158 -11.06 7.24 13.63
C GLY A 158 -11.94 5.99 13.61
N ASP A 159 -12.95 5.99 12.75
CA ASP A 159 -13.82 4.83 12.50
C ASP A 159 -13.08 3.78 11.63
N HIS A 160 -12.20 3.01 12.27
CA HIS A 160 -11.41 1.96 11.63
C HIS A 160 -11.00 0.89 12.65
N GLN A 161 -10.75 -0.35 12.18
CA GLN A 161 -10.45 -1.49 13.08
C GLN A 161 -9.26 -1.19 14.01
N SER A 162 -8.20 -0.59 13.47
CA SER A 162 -7.00 -0.17 14.21
C SER A 162 -7.34 0.66 15.44
N SER A 163 -8.28 1.61 15.31
CA SER A 163 -8.70 2.49 16.40
C SER A 163 -9.54 1.77 17.45
N TYR A 164 -10.49 0.93 17.03
CA TYR A 164 -11.31 0.15 17.95
C TYR A 164 -10.46 -0.75 18.85
N LEU A 165 -9.47 -1.43 18.26
CA LEU A 165 -8.52 -2.30 18.95
C LEU A 165 -7.72 -1.58 20.04
N ILE A 166 -7.19 -0.38 19.73
CA ILE A 166 -6.29 0.31 20.65
C ILE A 166 -7.01 1.31 21.58
N SER A 167 -8.26 1.66 21.28
CA SER A 167 -9.04 2.71 21.97
C SER A 167 -8.93 2.67 23.50
N SER A 168 -9.11 1.49 24.10
CA SER A 168 -9.04 1.31 25.55
C SER A 168 -7.64 1.55 26.12
N VAL A 169 -6.60 1.14 25.40
CA VAL A 169 -5.20 1.42 25.75
C VAL A 169 -4.93 2.91 25.66
N LEU A 170 -5.40 3.57 24.60
CA LEU A 170 -5.24 5.00 24.40
C LEU A 170 -5.89 5.80 25.55
N ILE A 171 -7.10 5.44 25.97
CA ILE A 171 -7.79 6.07 27.09
C ILE A 171 -7.00 5.87 28.39
N LYS A 172 -6.52 4.66 28.67
CA LYS A 172 -5.70 4.39 29.87
C LYS A 172 -4.43 5.21 29.89
N LEU A 173 -3.71 5.28 28.77
CA LEU A 173 -2.48 6.06 28.67
C LEU A 173 -2.73 7.56 28.80
N SER A 174 -3.84 8.09 28.29
CA SER A 174 -4.20 9.51 28.43
C SER A 174 -4.40 9.94 29.89
N LYS A 175 -4.81 9.01 30.75
CA LYS A 175 -5.01 9.22 32.19
C LYS A 175 -3.73 9.00 33.01
N SER A 176 -2.66 8.50 32.39
CA SER A 176 -1.40 8.22 33.08
C SER A 176 -0.68 9.51 33.49
N LYS A 177 -0.27 9.59 34.75
CA LYS A 177 0.54 10.71 35.27
C LYS A 177 1.97 10.71 34.73
N ASN A 178 2.43 9.57 34.21
CA ASN A 178 3.83 9.35 33.80
C ASN A 178 4.03 9.37 32.28
N ILE A 179 2.95 9.43 31.49
CA ILE A 179 3.03 9.34 30.02
C ILE A 179 2.27 10.51 29.41
N ASP A 180 2.90 11.20 28.46
CA ASP A 180 2.28 12.20 27.58
C ASP A 180 2.06 11.55 26.21
N VAL A 181 0.81 11.30 25.83
CA VAL A 181 0.47 10.61 24.58
C VAL A 181 0.04 11.59 23.50
N ARG A 182 0.55 11.41 22.29
CA ARG A 182 0.16 12.19 21.10
C ARG A 182 -0.28 11.30 19.94
N TRP A 183 -1.14 11.86 19.10
CA TRP A 183 -1.68 11.22 17.91
C TRP A 183 -1.24 12.00 16.68
N LEU A 184 -0.70 11.29 15.69
CA LEU A 184 -0.30 11.88 14.43
C LEU A 184 -1.17 11.27 13.32
N HIS A 185 -2.27 11.96 13.01
CA HIS A 185 -3.05 11.67 11.82
C HIS A 185 -2.36 12.37 10.63
N PRO A 186 -1.91 11.64 9.59
CA PRO A 186 -1.13 12.19 8.49
C PRO A 186 -1.79 13.38 7.77
N CYS A 187 -3.12 13.41 7.64
CA CYS A 187 -3.79 14.58 7.05
C CYS A 187 -3.48 15.92 7.76
N ARG A 188 -3.22 15.92 9.08
CA ARG A 188 -2.82 17.13 9.82
C ARG A 188 -1.37 17.55 9.60
N LEU A 189 -0.54 16.68 9.03
CA LEU A 189 0.88 16.96 8.74
C LEU A 189 1.09 17.58 7.36
N TRP A 190 0.10 17.49 6.46
CA TRP A 190 0.27 17.86 5.04
C TRP A 190 -0.65 18.98 4.55
N ARG A 191 -1.67 19.41 5.32
CA ARG A 191 -2.60 20.46 4.88
C ARG A 191 -2.92 21.46 5.99
N SER A 192 -3.00 22.73 5.60
CA SER A 192 -3.21 23.90 6.45
C SER A 192 -4.67 24.13 6.88
N SER A 193 -5.63 23.29 6.47
CA SER A 193 -7.05 23.44 6.81
C SER A 193 -7.57 22.27 7.67
N PRO A 194 -8.25 22.54 8.81
CA PRO A 194 -8.86 21.52 9.68
C PRO A 194 -10.03 20.75 9.04
N ASP A 195 -10.70 21.31 8.03
CA ASP A 195 -11.99 20.81 7.53
C ASP A 195 -11.88 19.69 6.48
N ALA A 196 -10.66 19.29 6.10
CA ALA A 196 -10.42 18.25 5.09
C ALA A 196 -10.43 16.82 5.65
N CYS A 197 -10.81 16.64 6.92
CA CYS A 197 -10.90 15.35 7.60
C CYS A 197 -12.30 15.17 8.18
N SER A 198 -13.31 15.22 7.31
CA SER A 198 -14.65 14.74 7.58
C SER A 198 -14.78 13.30 7.11
#